data_AF-A0A7C7AT19-F1
#
_entry.id   AF-A0A7C7AT19-F1
#
_cell.length_a   1.000
_cell.length_b   1.000
_cell.length_c   1.000
_cell.angle_alpha   90.00
_cell.angle_beta   90.00
_cell.angle_gamma   90.00
#
_symmetry.space_group_name_H-M   'P 1'
#
loop_
_entity.id
_entity.type
_entity.pdbx_description
1 polymer ?
#
loop_
_entity_poly.entity_id
_entity_poly.type
_entity_poly.pdbx_seq_one_letter_code
_entity_poly.pdbx_strand_id
1 'polypeptide(L)' 'MLRFLKWLLKSAVIAFLIIFFVNVAGTFLNVNIPLNLWTFLIVFFLRVPGAIILIIFFLL' A
#
# COMPACT_ATOMS: atom_id res chain seq x y z
N MET A 1 -3.08 -16.72 -12.42
CA MET A 1 -3.37 -15.30 -12.75
C MET A 1 -4.37 -14.64 -11.79
N LEU A 2 -5.54 -15.25 -11.54
CA LEU A 2 -6.57 -14.70 -10.64
C LEU A 2 -6.10 -14.41 -9.20
N ARG A 3 -5.20 -15.25 -8.67
CA ARG A 3 -4.61 -15.09 -7.32
C ARG A 3 -3.73 -13.84 -7.22
N PHE A 4 -2.96 -13.55 -8.27
CA PHE A 4 -2.14 -12.35 -8.38
C PHE A 4 -3.02 -11.10 -8.45
N LEU A 5 -4.08 -11.13 -9.27
CA LEU A 5 -5.00 -9.99 -9.39
C LEU A 5 -5.73 -9.69 -8.08
N LYS A 6 -6.16 -10.73 -7.34
CA LYS A 6 -6.71 -10.59 -5.99
C LYS A 6 -5.71 -9.96 -5.02
N TRP A 7 -4.43 -10.38 -5.09
CA TRP A 7 -3.37 -9.82 -4.26
C TRP A 7 -3.08 -8.36 -4.60
N LEU A 8 -3.05 -8.00 -5.89
CA LEU A 8 -2.83 -6.65 -6.39
C LEU A 8 -3.93 -5.70 -5.88
N LEU A 9 -5.19 -6.10 -6.05
CA LEU A 9 -6.36 -5.35 -5.55
C LEU A 9 -6.32 -5.18 -4.03
N LYS A 10 -6.01 -6.25 -3.28
CA LYS A 10 -5.92 -6.18 -1.82
C LYS A 10 -4.82 -5.21 -1.37
N SER A 11 -3.70 -5.21 -2.07
CA SER A 11 -2.58 -4.30 -1.79
C SER A 11 -2.93 -2.85 -2.12
N ALA A 12 -3.66 -2.61 -3.21
CA ALA A 12 -4.11 -1.29 -3.62
C ALA A 12 -5.09 -0.67 -2.61
N VAL A 13 -6.07 -1.46 -2.16
CA VAL A 13 -7.04 -1.05 -1.13
C VAL A 13 -6.32 -0.66 0.16
N ILE A 14 -5.32 -1.45 0.58
CA ILE A 14 -4.64 -1.16 1.84
C ILE A 14 -3.68 0.04 1.71
N ALA A 15 -3.03 0.22 0.56
CA ALA A 15 -2.25 1.44 0.31
C ALA A 15 -3.14 2.69 0.40
N PHE A 16 -4.36 2.63 -0.17
CA PHE A 16 -5.36 3.69 -0.04
C PHE A 16 -5.76 3.93 1.40
N LEU A 17 -6.03 2.88 2.17
CA LEU A 17 -6.40 3.01 3.59
C LEU A 17 -5.28 3.64 4.40
N ILE A 18 -4.03 3.22 4.21
CA ILE A 18 -2.88 3.80 4.91
C ILE A 18 -2.77 5.30 4.61
N ILE A 19 -2.80 5.69 3.33
CA ILE A 19 -2.69 7.10 2.95
C ILE A 19 -3.87 7.90 3.51
N PHE A 20 -5.08 7.33 3.51
CA PHE A 20 -6.25 7.97 4.10
C PHE A 20 -6.09 8.20 5.60
N PHE A 21 -5.75 7.17 6.38
CA PHE A 21 -5.57 7.30 7.83
C PHE A 21 -4.40 8.21 8.19
N VAL A 22 -3.30 8.18 7.44
CA VAL A 22 -2.16 9.08 7.66
C VAL A 22 -2.53 10.53 7.37
N ASN A 23 -3.34 10.80 6.34
CA ASN A 23 -3.85 12.15 6.08
C ASN A 23 -4.87 12.62 7.13
N VAL A 24 -5.75 11.72 7.58
CA VAL A 24 -6.69 12.02 8.68
C VAL A 24 -5.97 12.26 10.01
N ALA A 25 -4.90 11.53 10.30
CA ALA A 25 -4.07 11.78 11.47
C ALA A 25 -3.22 13.05 11.29
N GLY A 26 -2.74 13.28 10.07
CA GLY A 26 -1.88 14.38 9.70
C GLY A 26 -2.56 15.74 9.77
N THR A 27 -3.88 15.83 9.56
CA THR A 27 -4.64 17.08 9.76
C THR A 27 -4.53 17.61 11.19
N PHE A 28 -4.39 16.76 12.20
CA PHE A 28 -4.18 17.18 13.60
C PHE A 28 -2.75 17.68 13.87
N LEU A 29 -1.80 17.38 12.99
CA LEU A 29 -0.39 17.78 13.08
C LEU A 29 0.02 18.79 12.00
N ASN A 30 -0.94 19.28 11.20
CA ASN A 30 -0.71 20.15 10.06
C ASN A 30 0.24 19.54 9.00
N VAL A 31 0.26 18.21 8.91
CA VAL A 31 1.01 17.43 7.92
C VAL A 31 0.00 16.83 6.93
N ASN A 32 0.06 17.25 5.67
CA ASN A 32 -0.82 16.71 4.63
C ASN A 32 0.04 16.03 3.56
N ILE A 33 -0.12 14.71 3.41
CA ILE A 33 0.57 13.95 2.37
C ILE A 33 -0.25 14.06 1.09
N PRO A 34 0.30 14.68 0.04
CA PRO A 34 -0.42 14.81 -1.22
C PRO A 34 -0.78 13.42 -1.78
N LEU A 35 -2.07 13.20 -2.04
CA LEU A 35 -2.60 12.02 -2.71
C LEU A 35 -2.28 12.13 -4.22
N ASN A 36 -1.08 11.71 -4.59
CA ASN A 36 -0.62 11.69 -5.98
C ASN A 36 -0.13 10.28 -6.35
N LEU A 37 0.03 10.04 -7.66
CA LEU A 37 0.41 8.72 -8.17
C LEU A 37 1.71 8.20 -7.51
N TRP A 38 2.64 9.11 -7.22
CA TRP A 38 3.92 8.79 -6.59
C TRP A 38 3.78 8.34 -5.13
N THR A 39 3.00 9.03 -4.28
CA THR A 39 2.78 8.59 -2.90
C THR A 39 2.02 7.27 -2.86
N PHE A 40 1.07 7.07 -3.76
CA PHE A 40 0.38 5.80 -3.92
C PHE A 40 1.34 4.67 -4.29
N LEU A 41 2.18 4.89 -5.30
CA LEU A 41 3.19 3.91 -5.72
C LEU A 41 4.19 3.63 -4.61
N ILE A 42 4.66 4.62 -3.85
CA ILE A 42 5.61 4.40 -2.75
C ILE A 42 4.99 3.53 -1.65
N VAL A 43 3.77 3.83 -1.20
CA VAL A 43 3.09 3.05 -0.15
C VAL A 43 2.73 1.65 -0.66
N PHE A 44 2.33 1.55 -1.92
CA PHE A 44 2.07 0.28 -2.59
C PHE A 44 3.34 -0.56 -2.72
N PHE A 45 4.45 0.04 -3.17
CA PHE A 45 5.74 -0.61 -3.33
C PHE A 45 6.44 -0.88 -2.01
N LEU A 46 6.25 -0.13 -0.94
CA LEU A 46 6.74 -0.49 0.40
C LEU A 46 6.08 -1.76 0.94
N ARG A 47 4.91 -2.13 0.41
CA ARG A 47 4.29 -3.44 0.62
C ARG A 47 4.79 -4.52 -0.34
N VAL A 48 5.34 -4.15 -1.49
CA VAL A 48 5.91 -5.10 -2.46
C VAL A 48 7.09 -5.90 -1.88
N PRO A 49 8.08 -5.38 -1.12
CA PRO A 49 9.10 -6.24 -0.51
C PRO A 49 8.47 -7.20 0.51
N GLY A 50 7.49 -6.76 1.32
CA GLY A 50 6.76 -7.65 2.23
C GLY A 50 5.96 -8.74 1.49
N ALA A 51 5.40 -8.42 0.33
CA ALA A 51 4.71 -9.39 -0.49
C ALA A 51 5.63 -10.31 -1.28
N ILE A 52 6.80 -9.82 -1.75
CA ILE A 52 7.85 -10.65 -2.34
C ILE A 52 8.31 -11.68 -1.32
N ILE A 53 8.53 -11.27 -0.06
CA ILE A 53 8.89 -12.18 1.03
C ILE A 53 7.79 -13.22 1.26
N LEU A 54 6.51 -12.81 1.33
CA LEU A 54 5.39 -13.76 1.48
C LEU A 54 5.24 -14.70 0.28
N ILE A 55 5.46 -14.20 -0.93
CA ILE A 55 5.46 -15.00 -2.16
C ILE A 55 6.56 -16.05 -2.08
N ILE A 56 7.79 -15.68 -1.71
CA ILE A 56 8.91 -16.62 -1.50
C ILE A 56 8.56 -17.64 -0.41
N PHE A 57 7.97 -17.20 0.71
CA PHE A 57 7.65 -18.06 1.86
C PHE A 57 6.48 -19.03 1.61
N PHE A 58 5.55 -18.70 0.71
CA PHE A 58 4.40 -19.55 0.34
C PHE A 58 4.61 -20.33 -0.98
N LEU A 59 5.69 -20.06 -1.73
CA LEU A 59 6.07 -20.81 -2.94
C LEU A 59 7.26 -21.76 -2.72
N LEU A 60 8.00 -21.62 -1.61
CA LEU A 60 8.79 -22.71 -1.00
C LEU A 60 7.86 -23.59 -0.14
#